data_AF-A0AAU9Y4G1-F1
#
_entry.id   AF-A0AAU9Y4G1-F1
#
_cell.length_a   1.000
_cell.length_b   1.000
_cell.length_c   1.000
_cell.angle_alpha   90.00
_cell.angle_beta   90.00
_cell.angle_gamma   90.00
#
_symmetry.space_group_name_H-M   'P 1'
#
loop_
_entity.id
_entity.type
_entity.pdbx_description
1 polymer ?
#
loop_
_entity_poly.entity_id
_entity_poly.type
_entity_poly.pdbx_seq_one_letter_code
_entity_poly.pdbx_strand_id
1 'polypeptide(L)'
;MSESEDVQAFWDVPVFAQQQEVRANRIDARIVNYKTKELIALDISCPWVGNRDKKNIEKTMKYGPLKWELTQQYPGYDVKQLNCIMDALGGWSKDLDATIQSLLGTKSREVLCRMKKALLSATLNIARTFKIVT
;
A
#
# COMPACT_ATOMS: atom_id res chain seq x y z
N MET A 1 1.40 3.66 -15.40
CA MET A 1 2.76 4.07 -15.02
C MET A 1 2.79 5.58 -15.05
N SER A 2 3.22 6.23 -13.97
CA SER A 2 3.47 7.67 -13.93
C SER A 2 4.96 7.88 -13.73
N GLU A 3 5.57 8.74 -14.53
CA GLU A 3 7.02 8.88 -14.60
C GLU A 3 7.40 10.36 -14.63
N SER A 4 8.38 10.72 -13.81
CA SER A 4 9.18 11.94 -13.90
C SER A 4 10.66 11.56 -13.94
N GLU A 5 11.55 12.52 -14.21
CA GLU A 5 13.00 12.26 -14.27
C GLU A 5 13.55 11.56 -13.01
N ASP A 6 13.01 11.89 -11.83
CA ASP A 6 13.50 11.40 -10.55
C ASP A 6 12.65 10.27 -9.94
N VAL A 7 11.40 10.08 -10.38
CA VAL A 7 10.44 9.18 -9.73
C VAL A 7 9.59 8.40 -10.73
N GLN A 8 9.52 7.08 -10.54
CA GLN A 8 8.61 6.20 -11.26
C GLN A 8 7.59 5.57 -10.32
N ALA A 9 6.32 5.53 -10.74
CA ALA A 9 5.24 4.86 -10.05
C ALA A 9 4.59 3.79 -10.93
N PHE A 10 4.62 2.55 -10.45
CA PHE A 10 4.00 1.38 -11.06
C PHE A 10 2.74 1.03 -10.26
N TRP A 11 1.58 0.99 -10.92
CA TRP A 11 0.30 0.58 -10.33
C TRP A 11 -0.09 -0.78 -10.88
N ASP A 12 -0.32 -1.74 -9.98
CA ASP A 12 -0.77 -3.09 -10.30
C ASP A 12 0.04 -3.74 -11.45
N VAL A 13 1.37 -3.67 -11.35
CA VAL A 13 2.31 -4.28 -12.29
C VAL A 13 3.02 -5.42 -11.57
N PRO A 14 3.13 -6.64 -12.13
CA PRO A 14 3.89 -7.71 -11.49
C PRO A 14 5.40 -7.43 -11.53
N VAL A 15 6.14 -7.99 -10.56
CA VAL A 15 7.60 -8.14 -10.63
C VAL A 15 7.91 -9.56 -11.08
N PHE A 16 8.81 -9.73 -12.03
CA PHE A 16 9.33 -11.05 -12.37
C PHE A 16 10.57 -11.29 -11.52
N ALA A 17 10.52 -12.31 -10.68
CA ALA A 17 11.61 -12.67 -9.80
C ALA A 17 12.61 -13.57 -10.53
N GLN A 18 13.91 -13.35 -10.31
CA GLN A 18 14.97 -14.17 -10.89
C GLN A 18 15.71 -14.99 -9.84
N GLN A 19 15.71 -14.55 -8.58
CA GLN A 19 16.52 -15.11 -7.51
C GLN A 19 15.76 -16.13 -6.67
N GLN A 20 14.46 -15.94 -6.46
CA GLN A 20 13.61 -16.89 -5.72
C GLN A 20 12.17 -16.96 -6.24
N GLU A 21 11.42 -17.96 -5.80
CA GLU A 21 9.98 -18.01 -6.04
C GLU A 21 9.28 -16.90 -5.25
N VAL A 22 8.59 -16.01 -5.96
CA VAL A 22 7.74 -14.96 -5.37
C VAL A 22 6.30 -15.21 -5.79
N ARG A 23 5.53 -15.92 -4.93
CA ARG A 23 4.11 -16.22 -5.21
C ARG A 23 3.24 -14.96 -5.28
N ALA A 24 3.50 -14.00 -4.40
CA ALA A 24 2.82 -12.71 -4.36
C ALA A 24 3.68 -11.64 -5.05
N ASN A 25 3.77 -11.70 -6.37
CA ASN A 25 4.65 -10.83 -7.15
C ASN A 25 3.98 -9.54 -7.66
N ARG A 26 2.69 -9.39 -7.40
CA ARG A 26 1.87 -8.24 -7.80
C ARG A 26 1.38 -7.54 -6.53
N ILE A 27 1.92 -6.37 -6.28
CA ILE A 27 1.56 -5.49 -5.16
C ILE A 27 0.87 -4.25 -5.74
N ASP A 28 -0.01 -3.61 -4.96
CA ASP A 28 -0.88 -2.53 -5.48
C ASP A 28 -0.09 -1.41 -6.14
N ALA A 29 1.00 -0.95 -5.51
CA ALA A 29 1.91 -0.02 -6.16
C ALA A 29 3.38 -0.21 -5.78
N ARG A 30 4.26 0.21 -6.68
CA ARG A 30 5.69 0.43 -6.41
C ARG A 30 6.06 1.84 -6.79
N ILE A 31 6.76 2.55 -5.91
CA ILE A 31 7.29 3.89 -6.16
C ILE A 31 8.81 3.80 -6.06
N VAL A 32 9.52 4.15 -7.13
CA VAL A 32 10.98 4.17 -7.19
C VAL A 32 11.41 5.63 -7.26
N ASN A 33 12.20 6.07 -6.28
CA ASN A 33 12.83 7.38 -6.27
C ASN A 33 14.31 7.21 -6.56
N TYR A 34 14.74 7.63 -7.75
CA TYR A 34 16.12 7.50 -8.22
C TYR A 34 17.07 8.46 -7.50
N LYS A 35 16.55 9.62 -7.06
CA LYS A 35 17.33 10.66 -6.38
C LYS A 35 17.67 10.28 -4.94
N THR A 36 16.69 9.79 -4.17
CA THR A 36 16.92 9.34 -2.79
C THR A 36 17.35 7.88 -2.70
N LYS A 37 17.32 7.14 -3.83
CA LYS A 37 17.51 5.69 -3.88
C LYS A 37 16.58 4.95 -2.93
N GLU A 38 15.29 5.32 -2.96
CA GLU A 38 14.26 4.66 -2.16
C GLU A 38 13.27 3.93 -3.06
N LEU A 39 12.86 2.73 -2.64
CA LEU A 39 11.79 1.98 -3.28
C LEU A 39 10.72 1.67 -2.26
N ILE A 40 9.48 2.08 -2.52
CA ILE A 40 8.33 1.79 -1.67
C ILE A 40 7.42 0.80 -2.39
N ALA A 41 7.28 -0.40 -1.83
CA ALA A 41 6.28 -1.38 -2.20
C ALA A 41 5.04 -1.17 -1.32
N LEU A 42 3.96 -0.63 -1.90
CA LEU A 42 2.73 -0.24 -1.22
C LEU A 42 1.63 -1.27 -1.45
N ASP A 43 0.99 -1.72 -0.38
CA ASP A 43 -0.20 -2.58 -0.42
C ASP A 43 -1.33 -2.00 0.43
N ILE A 44 -2.54 -1.93 -0.12
CA ILE A 44 -3.72 -1.24 0.42
C ILE A 44 -4.78 -2.27 0.85
N SER A 45 -5.45 -2.08 1.98
CA SER A 45 -6.56 -2.97 2.38
C SER A 45 -7.56 -2.31 3.30
N CYS A 46 -8.79 -2.84 3.25
CA CYS A 46 -9.90 -2.49 4.12
C CYS A 46 -10.40 -3.70 4.95
N PRO A 47 -9.76 -4.02 6.09
CA PRO A 47 -10.26 -5.06 6.99
C PRO A 47 -11.35 -4.52 7.93
N TRP A 48 -12.00 -5.44 8.65
CA TRP A 48 -12.77 -5.06 9.84
C TRP A 48 -11.85 -4.48 10.93
N VAL A 49 -12.38 -3.58 11.78
CA VAL A 49 -11.60 -2.83 12.79
C VAL A 49 -10.77 -3.75 13.70
N GLY A 50 -11.38 -4.84 14.18
CA GLY A 50 -10.72 -5.82 15.05
C GLY A 50 -9.64 -6.67 14.36
N ASN A 51 -9.54 -6.62 13.03
CA ASN A 51 -8.64 -7.45 12.24
C ASN A 51 -7.43 -6.67 11.69
N ARG A 52 -7.26 -5.39 12.02
CA ARG A 52 -6.20 -4.54 11.46
C ARG A 52 -4.79 -5.11 11.69
N ASP A 53 -4.47 -5.49 12.92
CA ASP A 53 -3.12 -5.96 13.27
C ASP A 53 -2.82 -7.31 12.63
N LYS A 54 -3.80 -8.22 12.69
CA LYS A 54 -3.75 -9.49 11.97
C LYS A 54 -3.50 -9.27 10.47
N LYS A 55 -4.22 -8.32 9.86
CA LYS A 55 -4.07 -8.00 8.45
C LYS A 55 -2.70 -7.42 8.13
N ASN A 56 -2.12 -6.64 9.03
CA ASN A 56 -0.77 -6.10 8.87
C ASN A 56 0.27 -7.22 8.85
N ILE A 57 0.19 -8.14 9.81
CA ILE A 57 1.10 -9.29 9.90
C ILE A 57 0.97 -10.16 8.64
N GLU A 58 -0.25 -10.47 8.22
CA GLU A 58 -0.51 -11.24 7.00
C GLU A 58 0.15 -10.60 5.78
N LYS A 59 0.02 -9.28 5.59
CA LYS A 59 0.61 -8.56 4.46
C LYS A 59 2.14 -8.52 4.51
N THR A 60 2.71 -8.27 5.69
CA THR A 60 4.17 -8.31 5.89
C THR A 60 4.73 -9.68 5.52
N MET A 61 4.08 -10.76 5.94
CA MET A 61 4.51 -12.12 5.57
C MET A 61 4.29 -12.41 4.08
N LYS A 62 3.14 -12.03 3.53
CA LYS A 62 2.79 -12.26 2.11
C LYS A 62 3.83 -11.68 1.15
N TYR A 63 4.28 -10.45 1.40
CA TYR A 63 5.20 -9.74 0.49
C TYR A 63 6.65 -9.72 0.95
N GLY A 64 6.99 -10.40 2.06
CA GLY A 64 8.38 -10.57 2.50
C GLY A 64 9.33 -11.06 1.38
N PRO A 65 8.96 -12.12 0.63
CA PRO A 65 9.75 -12.58 -0.51
C PRO A 65 9.90 -11.53 -1.62
N LEU A 66 8.82 -10.79 -1.93
CA LEU A 66 8.84 -9.72 -2.93
C LEU A 66 9.75 -8.56 -2.50
N LYS A 67 9.70 -8.17 -1.22
CA LYS A 67 10.57 -7.13 -0.67
C LYS A 67 12.05 -7.52 -0.82
N TRP A 68 12.39 -8.76 -0.45
CA TRP A 68 13.75 -9.26 -0.58
C TRP A 68 14.23 -9.28 -2.03
N GLU A 69 13.38 -9.74 -2.96
CA GLU A 69 13.65 -9.76 -4.39
C GLU A 69 13.93 -8.35 -4.93
N LEU A 70 13.11 -7.37 -4.56
CA LEU A 70 13.31 -5.96 -4.92
C LEU A 70 14.63 -5.41 -4.37
N THR A 71 15.05 -5.82 -3.18
CA THR A 71 16.37 -5.46 -2.63
C THR A 71 17.52 -6.02 -3.47
N GLN A 72 17.37 -7.20 -4.07
CA GLN A 72 18.39 -7.75 -4.97
C GLN A 72 18.41 -7.04 -6.33
N GLN A 73 17.23 -6.70 -6.87
CA GLN A 73 17.12 -6.03 -8.17
C GLN A 73 17.58 -4.56 -8.14
N TYR A 74 17.50 -3.90 -6.98
CA TYR A 74 17.90 -2.51 -6.78
C TYR A 74 19.03 -2.39 -5.75
N PRO A 75 20.27 -2.80 -6.10
CA PRO A 75 21.38 -2.75 -5.17
C PRO A 75 21.69 -1.30 -4.74
N GLY A 76 21.80 -1.08 -3.44
CA GLY A 76 22.04 0.24 -2.85
C GLY A 76 20.80 1.12 -2.69
N TYR A 77 19.60 0.59 -2.94
CA TYR A 77 18.34 1.26 -2.62
C TYR A 77 17.80 0.83 -1.25
N ASP A 78 17.17 1.76 -0.55
CA ASP A 78 16.38 1.47 0.65
C ASP A 78 14.98 1.00 0.25
N VAL A 79 14.74 -0.30 0.38
CA VAL A 79 13.48 -0.96 -0.01
C VAL A 79 12.56 -1.08 1.19
N LYS A 80 11.45 -0.34 1.16
CA LYS A 80 10.41 -0.31 2.19
C LYS A 80 9.15 -1.01 1.71
N GLN A 81 8.52 -1.76 2.61
CA GLN A 81 7.16 -2.26 2.42
C GLN A 81 6.22 -1.40 3.26
N LEU A 82 5.18 -0.84 2.64
CA LEU A 82 4.16 -0.04 3.29
C LEU A 82 2.79 -0.72 3.16
N ASN A 83 2.27 -1.20 4.29
CA ASN A 83 0.91 -1.74 4.36
C ASN A 83 -0.06 -0.60 4.75
N CYS A 84 -0.75 -0.03 3.77
CA CYS A 84 -1.79 0.95 3.99
C CYS A 84 -3.10 0.27 4.42
N ILE A 85 -3.33 0.20 5.72
CA ILE A 85 -4.52 -0.45 6.31
C ILE A 85 -5.47 0.62 6.84
N MET A 86 -6.61 0.75 6.18
CA MET A 86 -7.71 1.61 6.62
C MET A 86 -8.93 0.73 6.86
N ASP A 87 -9.41 0.62 8.10
CA ASP A 87 -10.55 -0.24 8.42
C ASP A 87 -11.87 0.25 7.80
N ALA A 88 -12.88 -0.62 7.80
CA ALA A 88 -14.20 -0.37 7.22
C ALA A 88 -14.93 0.88 7.76
N LEU A 89 -14.53 1.39 8.93
CA LEU A 89 -15.08 2.62 9.53
C LEU A 89 -14.23 3.85 9.21
N GLY A 90 -13.20 3.69 8.36
CA GLY A 90 -12.29 4.74 7.96
C GLY A 90 -11.26 5.11 9.03
N GLY A 91 -10.98 4.20 9.97
CA GLY A 91 -9.89 4.32 10.93
C GLY A 91 -8.59 3.74 10.39
N TRP A 92 -7.45 4.23 10.90
CA TRP A 92 -6.11 3.69 10.61
C TRP A 92 -5.22 3.76 11.86
N SER A 93 -4.05 3.13 11.82
CA SER A 93 -3.08 3.14 12.91
C SER A 93 -2.26 4.45 12.93
N LYS A 94 -1.73 4.82 14.11
CA LYS A 94 -0.80 5.95 14.23
C LYS A 94 0.48 5.73 13.43
N ASP A 95 0.91 4.49 13.29
CA ASP A 95 2.10 4.14 12.50
C ASP A 95 1.88 4.41 11.01
N LEU A 96 0.68 4.13 10.50
CA LEU A 96 0.33 4.49 9.12
C LEU A 96 0.31 6.01 8.94
N ASP A 97 -0.19 6.75 9.93
CA ASP A 97 -0.20 8.21 9.91
C ASP A 97 1.23 8.78 9.80
N ALA A 98 2.15 8.29 10.65
CA ALA A 98 3.56 8.69 10.61
C ALA A 98 4.24 8.32 9.27
N THR A 99 3.91 7.14 8.71
CA THR A 99 4.52 6.69 7.46
C THR A 99 3.99 7.46 6.24
N ILE A 100 2.70 7.80 6.22
CA ILE A 100 2.13 8.63 5.16
C ILE A 100 2.61 10.09 5.31
N GLN A 101 2.82 10.56 6.54
CA GLN A 101 3.44 11.86 6.81
C GLN A 101 4.87 11.96 6.27
N SER A 102 5.69 10.92 6.43
CA SER A 102 7.04 10.91 5.85
C SER A 102 7.04 10.84 4.32
N LEU A 103 6.06 10.13 3.72
CA LEU A 103 5.94 9.98 2.28
C LEU A 103 5.39 11.23 1.57
N LEU A 104 4.33 11.82 2.10
CA LEU A 104 3.55 12.88 1.43
C LEU A 104 3.76 14.26 2.06
N GLY A 105 4.52 14.36 3.16
CA GLY A 105 4.77 15.61 3.86
C GLY A 105 3.47 16.29 4.27
N THR A 106 3.33 17.58 3.95
CA THR A 106 2.17 18.40 4.34
C THR A 106 0.84 17.94 3.73
N LYS A 107 0.87 17.13 2.65
CA LYS A 107 -0.35 16.63 1.97
C LYS A 107 -0.92 15.35 2.59
N SER A 108 -0.22 14.73 3.53
CA SER A 108 -0.60 13.46 4.18
C SER A 108 -2.05 13.46 4.69
N ARG A 109 -2.42 14.46 5.50
CA ARG A 109 -3.73 14.58 6.13
C ARG A 109 -4.85 14.75 5.11
N GLU A 110 -4.60 15.53 4.06
CA GLU A 110 -5.55 15.73 2.98
C GLU A 110 -5.80 14.41 2.23
N VAL A 111 -4.73 13.69 1.88
CA VAL A 111 -4.82 12.41 1.17
C VAL A 111 -5.52 11.35 2.03
N LEU A 112 -5.15 11.20 3.30
CA LEU A 112 -5.82 10.28 4.22
C LEU A 112 -7.31 10.60 4.37
N CYS A 113 -7.68 11.88 4.43
CA CYS A 113 -9.08 12.30 4.47
C CYS A 113 -9.83 11.95 3.17
N ARG A 114 -9.21 12.14 2.00
CA ARG A 114 -9.80 11.75 0.71
C ARG A 114 -9.98 10.23 0.61
N MET A 115 -8.98 9.46 1.03
CA MET A 115 -9.06 7.99 1.09
C MET A 115 -10.19 7.53 2.01
N LYS A 116 -10.28 8.11 3.22
CA LYS A 116 -11.39 7.84 4.15
C LYS A 116 -12.75 8.11 3.53
N LYS A 117 -12.92 9.25 2.86
CA LYS A 117 -14.19 9.60 2.20
C LYS A 117 -14.55 8.61 1.11
N ALA A 118 -13.57 8.23 0.26
CA ALA A 118 -13.79 7.24 -0.79
C ALA A 118 -14.21 5.88 -0.22
N LEU A 119 -13.51 5.43 0.83
CA LEU A 119 -13.79 4.16 1.51
C LEU A 119 -15.18 4.13 2.16
N LEU A 120 -15.53 5.16 2.94
CA LEU A 120 -16.85 5.25 3.56
C LEU A 120 -17.98 5.35 2.52
N SER A 121 -17.75 6.07 1.43
CA SER A 121 -18.71 6.16 0.32
C SER A 121 -18.92 4.80 -0.34
N ALA A 122 -17.85 4.05 -0.56
CA ALA A 122 -17.92 2.70 -1.12
C ALA A 122 -18.65 1.73 -0.17
N THR A 123 -18.32 1.71 1.12
CA THR A 123 -18.99 0.89 2.13
C THR A 123 -20.48 1.21 2.20
N LEU A 124 -20.85 2.50 2.20
CA LEU A 124 -22.25 2.94 2.18
C LEU A 124 -22.98 2.51 0.92
N ASN A 125 -22.33 2.61 -0.24
CA ASN A 125 -22.91 2.17 -1.51
C ASN A 125 -23.22 0.67 -1.48
N ILE A 126 -22.27 -0.15 -1.03
CA ILE A 126 -22.45 -1.60 -0.86
C ILE A 126 -23.62 -1.89 0.09
N ALA A 127 -23.66 -1.25 1.25
CA ALA A 127 -24.74 -1.43 2.22
C ALA A 127 -26.12 -1.06 1.65
N ARG A 128 -26.21 0.00 0.85
CA ARG A 128 -27.45 0.38 0.15
C ARG A 128 -27.87 -0.67 -0.87
N THR A 129 -26.95 -1.22 -1.64
CA THR A 129 -27.25 -2.30 -2.59
C THR A 129 -27.87 -3.51 -1.88
N PHE A 130 -27.32 -3.93 -0.74
CA PHE A 130 -27.91 -5.03 0.04
C PHE A 130 -29.30 -4.72 0.59
N LYS A 131 -29.54 -3.46 1.01
CA LYS A 131 -30.84 -3.03 1.55
C LYS A 131 -31.94 -2.93 0.48
N ILE A 132 -31.60 -2.87 -0.81
CA ILE A 132 -32.56 -2.87 -1.92
C ILE A 132 -32.98 -4.31 -2.29
N VAL A 133 -32.20 -5.32 -1.87
CA VAL A 133 -32.44 -6.75 -2.16
C VAL A 133 -33.24 -7.43 -1.04
N THR A 134 -33.58 -6.72 0.03
CA THR A 134 -34.41 -7.19 1.16
C THR A 134 -35.70 -6.38 1.25
#